data_AF-A0A518K7U2-F1
#
_entry.id   AF-A0A518K7U2-F1
#
_cell.length_a   1.000
_cell.length_b   1.000
_cell.length_c   1.000
_cell.angle_alpha   90.00
_cell.angle_beta   90.00
_cell.angle_gamma   90.00
#
_symmetry.space_group_name_H-M   'P 1'
#
loop_
_entity.id
_entity.type
_entity.pdbx_description
1 polymer ?
#
loop_
_entity_poly.entity_id
_entity_poly.type
_entity_poly.pdbx_seq_one_letter_code
_entity_poly.pdbx_strand_id
1 'polypeptide(L)'
;MSFDASILPYHADVLAYLRREERQVWDWFASNRVQKEHAEAVRFDLLKRTYRIGRDNHPDLYRIAESAAEALGVEHEVTLYQAQNSEGLNASIAYLPEEAHIVLAGPVSTRLNEQELQALFAHELGHVLLYEVENGDLLVASQVLTAMTNDRSADTPHYETMRLFDLYQEVYCDRTGARAVQGDTDTVISMLVKVATGLDSVDARGYLKQAEEVLRRSPGASEGQTHPEQYIRARVLDLWRQDPAAADAKIAQLIQGSPPLGRLDFTAQHRLAGQTRSLLDAFFIEKWARTDLLLAHARLFFDDYEPAATAAGQFDNDVVADCDSTVRDYFCYVLMDLASADSDLEEAALAYALSVAESLGLADRFGEVAMKEFRLRKKQFEELAKNRDKIVAVARTEASK
;
A
#
# COMPACT_ATOMS: atom_id res chain seq x y z
N MET A 1 -6.35 27.30 7.51
CA MET A 1 -6.83 26.19 6.65
C MET A 1 -7.46 25.16 7.57
N SER A 2 -8.70 24.72 7.32
CA SER A 2 -9.27 23.59 8.06
C SER A 2 -8.38 22.37 7.84
N PHE A 3 -8.06 21.64 8.89
CA PHE A 3 -7.32 20.38 8.76
C PHE A 3 -8.20 19.39 8.00
N ASP A 4 -7.67 18.83 6.91
CA ASP A 4 -8.30 17.72 6.22
C ASP A 4 -7.87 16.42 6.92
N ALA A 5 -8.76 15.92 7.76
CA ALA A 5 -8.60 14.66 8.49
C ALA A 5 -8.89 13.43 7.59
N SER A 6 -9.07 13.61 6.29
CA SER A 6 -9.23 12.50 5.36
C SER A 6 -8.05 11.53 5.45
N ILE A 7 -8.36 10.24 5.51
CA ILE A 7 -7.36 9.19 5.35
C ILE A 7 -6.73 9.22 3.96
N LEU A 8 -5.56 8.59 3.81
CA LEU A 8 -4.95 8.45 2.50
C LEU A 8 -5.74 7.45 1.62
N PRO A 9 -5.70 7.60 0.28
CA PRO A 9 -6.39 6.69 -0.64
C PRO A 9 -6.10 5.20 -0.40
N TYR A 10 -4.85 4.87 -0.05
CA TYR A 10 -4.48 3.48 0.25
C TYR A 10 -5.27 2.89 1.44
N HIS A 11 -5.45 3.67 2.51
CA HIS A 11 -6.26 3.23 3.65
C HIS A 11 -7.70 3.00 3.23
N ALA A 12 -8.29 3.89 2.41
CA ALA A 12 -9.64 3.73 1.89
C ALA A 12 -9.79 2.46 1.04
N ASP A 13 -8.79 2.13 0.21
CA ASP A 13 -8.77 0.91 -0.61
C ASP A 13 -8.73 -0.35 0.26
N VAL A 14 -7.90 -0.37 1.31
CA VAL A 14 -7.83 -1.50 2.26
C VAL A 14 -9.16 -1.65 3.01
N LEU A 15 -9.78 -0.57 3.47
CA LEU A 15 -11.10 -0.60 4.10
C LEU A 15 -12.15 -1.20 3.17
N ALA A 16 -12.18 -0.74 1.91
CA ALA A 16 -13.11 -1.24 0.91
C ALA A 16 -12.91 -2.74 0.65
N TYR A 17 -11.65 -3.20 0.57
CA TYR A 17 -11.31 -4.61 0.43
C TYR A 17 -11.83 -5.42 1.62
N LEU A 18 -11.44 -5.07 2.85
CA LEU A 18 -11.79 -5.85 4.05
C LEU A 18 -13.31 -5.94 4.28
N ARG A 19 -14.04 -4.85 4.01
CA ARG A 19 -15.51 -4.84 4.13
C ARG A 19 -16.22 -5.73 3.12
N ARG A 20 -15.62 -5.90 1.94
CA ARG A 20 -16.22 -6.66 0.84
C ARG A 20 -15.82 -8.13 0.90
N GLU A 21 -14.52 -8.41 0.94
CA GLU A 21 -13.96 -9.76 0.86
C GLU A 21 -13.95 -10.45 2.23
N GLU A 22 -13.70 -9.70 3.31
CA GLU A 22 -13.47 -10.22 4.67
C GLU A 22 -14.63 -9.88 5.62
N ARG A 23 -15.84 -9.75 5.07
CA ARG A 23 -17.00 -9.19 5.76
C ARG A 23 -17.31 -9.85 7.11
N GLN A 24 -17.23 -11.18 7.19
CA GLN A 24 -17.54 -11.89 8.44
C GLN A 24 -16.53 -11.57 9.54
N VAL A 25 -15.24 -11.48 9.18
CA VAL A 25 -14.16 -11.12 10.10
C VAL A 25 -14.30 -9.66 10.52
N TRP A 26 -14.56 -8.77 9.54
CA TRP A 26 -14.84 -7.36 9.76
C TRP A 26 -15.97 -7.15 10.78
N ASP A 27 -17.15 -7.74 10.53
CA ASP A 27 -18.34 -7.59 11.39
C ASP A 27 -18.08 -8.10 12.82
N TRP A 28 -17.21 -9.10 12.98
CA TRP A 28 -16.81 -9.60 14.30
C TRP A 28 -15.94 -8.60 15.08
N PHE A 29 -14.91 -8.04 14.44
CA PHE A 29 -14.03 -7.05 15.07
C PHE A 29 -14.73 -5.70 15.32
N ALA A 30 -15.65 -5.31 14.43
CA ALA A 30 -16.49 -4.13 14.61
C ALA A 30 -17.48 -4.25 15.79
N SER A 31 -17.62 -5.43 16.41
CA SER A 31 -18.53 -5.62 17.53
C SER A 31 -17.96 -5.10 18.87
N ASN A 32 -18.80 -4.38 19.64
CA ASN A 32 -18.45 -3.71 20.91
C ASN A 32 -17.82 -4.62 22.00
N ARG A 33 -17.85 -5.94 21.85
CA ARG A 33 -17.30 -6.87 22.85
C ARG A 33 -15.77 -6.89 22.84
N VAL A 34 -15.14 -6.79 21.68
CA VAL A 34 -13.67 -6.91 21.53
C VAL A 34 -12.96 -5.65 22.06
N GLN A 35 -13.59 -4.48 21.91
CA GLN A 35 -12.97 -3.20 22.26
C GLN A 35 -12.74 -3.02 23.78
N LYS A 36 -13.63 -3.52 24.64
CA LYS A 36 -13.52 -3.32 26.09
C LYS A 36 -12.42 -4.17 26.75
N GLU A 37 -12.29 -5.43 26.36
CA GLU A 37 -11.27 -6.33 26.93
C GLU A 37 -9.85 -5.90 26.54
N HIS A 38 -9.69 -5.34 25.33
CA HIS A 38 -8.41 -4.81 24.85
C HIS A 38 -7.94 -3.58 25.66
N ALA A 39 -8.86 -2.65 25.94
CA ALA A 39 -8.56 -1.41 26.66
C ALA A 39 -8.02 -1.64 28.08
N GLU A 40 -8.58 -2.61 28.82
CA GLU A 40 -8.11 -2.92 30.19
C GLU A 40 -6.69 -3.51 30.20
N ALA A 41 -6.38 -4.38 29.23
CA ALA A 41 -5.06 -4.98 29.11
C ALA A 41 -3.97 -3.93 28.81
N VAL A 42 -4.25 -3.00 27.89
CA VAL A 42 -3.33 -1.91 27.52
C VAL A 42 -3.07 -1.00 28.72
N ARG A 43 -4.12 -0.59 29.44
CA ARG A 43 -3.98 0.26 30.63
C ARG A 43 -3.13 -0.40 31.71
N PHE A 44 -3.28 -1.70 31.91
CA PHE A 44 -2.49 -2.43 32.91
C PHE A 44 -1.02 -2.58 32.51
N ASP A 45 -0.71 -2.79 31.23
CA ASP A 45 0.69 -2.87 30.77
C ASP A 45 1.41 -1.52 30.83
N LEU A 46 0.72 -0.42 30.48
CA LEU A 46 1.24 0.94 30.63
C LEU A 46 1.73 1.21 32.05
N LEU A 47 0.89 0.92 33.06
CA LEU A 47 1.22 1.15 34.47
C LEU A 47 2.42 0.32 34.96
N LYS A 48 2.69 -0.84 34.34
CA LYS A 48 3.82 -1.69 34.71
C LYS A 48 5.16 -1.22 34.14
N ARG A 49 5.14 -0.65 32.94
CA ARG A 49 6.37 -0.38 32.16
C ARG A 49 6.75 1.09 32.10
N THR A 50 5.93 1.97 32.64
CA THR A 50 6.12 3.42 32.50
C THR A 50 5.98 4.15 33.84
N TYR A 51 6.55 5.34 33.89
CA TYR A 51 6.34 6.31 34.95
C TYR A 51 5.38 7.39 34.44
N ARG A 52 4.24 7.58 35.12
CA ARG A 52 3.29 8.65 34.78
C ARG A 52 3.86 10.01 35.15
N ILE A 53 4.00 10.90 34.18
CA ILE A 53 4.53 12.24 34.37
C ILE A 53 3.44 13.12 34.98
N GLY A 54 3.69 13.65 36.18
CA GLY A 54 2.74 14.53 36.86
C GLY A 54 2.64 15.91 36.20
N ARG A 55 1.42 16.36 35.93
CA ARG A 55 1.13 17.66 35.31
C ARG A 55 1.70 18.84 36.11
N ASP A 56 1.58 18.81 37.43
CA ASP A 56 2.10 19.85 38.32
C ASP A 56 3.64 19.92 38.30
N ASN A 57 4.31 18.79 38.04
CA ASN A 57 5.77 18.69 38.04
C ASN A 57 6.36 19.09 36.68
N HIS A 58 5.61 18.94 35.59
CA HIS A 58 6.06 19.21 34.22
C HIS A 58 5.02 20.02 33.42
N PRO A 59 4.65 21.22 33.88
CA PRO A 59 3.59 22.01 33.25
C PRO A 59 3.90 22.38 31.80
N ASP A 60 5.17 22.63 31.47
CA ASP A 60 5.58 22.96 30.10
C ASP A 60 5.35 21.81 29.11
N LEU A 61 5.61 20.56 29.52
CA LEU A 61 5.37 19.39 28.66
C LEU A 61 3.89 19.24 28.34
N TYR A 62 3.04 19.37 29.36
CA TYR A 62 1.60 19.29 29.18
C TYR A 62 1.06 20.43 28.33
N ARG A 63 1.54 21.66 28.53
CA ARG A 63 1.17 22.81 27.69
C ARG A 63 1.49 22.56 26.22
N ILE A 64 2.65 21.99 25.91
CA ILE A 64 3.05 21.68 24.52
C ILE A 64 2.16 20.57 23.93
N ALA A 65 1.88 19.53 24.70
CA ALA A 65 0.99 18.45 24.27
C ALA A 65 -0.46 18.93 24.05
N GLU A 66 -0.95 19.83 24.89
CA GLU A 66 -2.27 20.47 24.74
C GLU A 66 -2.33 21.38 23.53
N SER A 67 -1.29 22.17 23.26
CA SER A 67 -1.19 22.96 22.03
C SER A 67 -1.19 22.06 20.78
N ALA A 68 -0.59 20.87 20.85
CA ALA A 68 -0.66 19.90 19.76
C ALA A 68 -2.09 19.35 19.59
N ALA A 69 -2.75 18.94 20.68
CA ALA A 69 -4.13 18.46 20.66
C ALA A 69 -5.10 19.52 20.14
N GLU A 70 -4.99 20.77 20.60
CA GLU A 70 -5.80 21.90 20.15
C GLU A 70 -5.61 22.17 18.65
N ALA A 71 -4.37 22.13 18.15
CA ALA A 71 -4.09 22.35 16.73
C ALA A 71 -4.72 21.28 15.81
N LEU A 72 -4.95 20.09 16.36
CA LEU A 72 -5.55 18.95 15.69
C LEU A 72 -7.05 18.78 15.95
N GLY A 73 -7.61 19.50 16.93
CA GLY A 73 -9.00 19.34 17.36
C GLY A 73 -9.26 18.06 18.16
N VAL A 74 -8.23 17.52 18.82
CA VAL A 74 -8.36 16.35 19.71
C VAL A 74 -8.89 16.82 21.06
N GLU A 75 -10.04 16.31 21.48
CA GLU A 75 -10.70 16.69 22.74
C GLU A 75 -10.32 15.79 23.93
N HIS A 76 -9.57 14.71 23.68
CA HIS A 76 -9.20 13.73 24.71
C HIS A 76 -8.25 14.29 25.75
N GLU A 77 -8.36 13.77 26.99
CA GLU A 77 -7.38 14.06 28.02
C GLU A 77 -6.04 13.41 27.64
N VAL A 78 -5.01 14.24 27.46
CA VAL A 78 -3.64 13.77 27.21
C VAL A 78 -2.98 13.42 28.54
N THR A 79 -2.52 12.18 28.67
CA THR A 79 -1.63 11.73 29.75
C THR A 79 -0.24 11.43 29.20
N LEU A 80 0.78 11.96 29.85
CA LEU A 80 2.18 11.72 29.48
C LEU A 80 2.84 10.69 30.40
N TYR A 81 3.64 9.82 29.81
CA TYR A 81 4.42 8.79 30.47
C TYR A 81 5.88 8.83 30.02
N GLN A 82 6.78 8.34 30.88
CA GLN A 82 8.17 8.05 30.54
C GLN A 82 8.38 6.53 30.60
N ALA A 83 8.85 5.93 29.51
CA ALA A 83 9.20 4.51 29.46
C ALA A 83 10.36 4.18 30.41
N GLN A 84 10.29 3.04 31.08
CA GLN A 84 11.37 2.51 31.89
C GLN A 84 12.33 1.69 31.00
N ASN A 85 13.64 1.89 31.15
CA ASN A 85 14.70 1.11 30.48
C ASN A 85 14.66 1.12 28.93
N SER A 86 14.17 2.20 28.32
CA SER A 86 14.23 2.37 26.87
C SER A 86 15.48 3.15 26.47
N GLU A 87 16.31 2.54 25.62
CA GLU A 87 17.45 3.19 24.96
C GLU A 87 17.01 3.77 23.62
N GLY A 88 17.47 4.98 23.30
CA GLY A 88 17.10 5.70 22.07
C GLY A 88 16.02 6.77 22.30
N LEU A 89 15.94 7.74 21.39
CA LEU A 89 14.91 8.76 21.39
C LEU A 89 13.68 8.20 20.68
N ASN A 90 12.53 8.17 21.35
CA ASN A 90 11.28 7.77 20.69
C ASN A 90 10.06 8.32 21.44
N ALA A 91 8.90 8.28 20.80
CA ALA A 91 7.62 8.33 21.45
C ALA A 91 6.71 7.23 20.89
N SER A 92 5.63 6.94 21.61
CA SER A 92 4.59 6.03 21.14
C SER A 92 3.27 6.36 21.80
N ILE A 93 2.18 6.22 21.06
CA ILE A 93 0.83 6.28 21.60
C ILE A 93 0.38 4.92 22.15
N ALA A 94 -0.35 4.94 23.26
CA ALA A 94 -1.23 3.86 23.65
C ALA A 94 -2.67 4.35 23.55
N TYR A 95 -3.38 3.87 22.53
CA TYR A 95 -4.77 4.25 22.30
C TYR A 95 -5.69 3.55 23.29
N LEU A 96 -6.51 4.33 23.98
CA LEU A 96 -7.65 3.87 24.75
C LEU A 96 -8.86 4.70 24.31
N PRO A 97 -10.08 4.12 24.25
CA PRO A 97 -11.26 4.90 23.91
C PRO A 97 -11.36 6.15 24.81
N GLU A 98 -11.56 7.31 24.20
CA GLU A 98 -11.70 8.63 24.86
C GLU A 98 -10.46 9.14 25.62
N GLU A 99 -9.28 8.50 25.47
CA GLU A 99 -8.07 8.88 26.19
C GLU A 99 -6.82 8.79 25.30
N ALA A 100 -5.92 9.78 25.42
CA ALA A 100 -4.65 9.81 24.69
C ALA A 100 -3.47 9.63 25.65
N HIS A 101 -2.79 8.47 25.57
CA HIS A 101 -1.64 8.17 26.43
C HIS A 101 -0.35 8.17 25.62
N ILE A 102 0.47 9.21 25.78
CA ILE A 102 1.75 9.33 25.06
C ILE A 102 2.88 8.85 25.97
N VAL A 103 3.68 7.92 25.47
CA VAL A 103 4.85 7.38 26.17
C VAL A 103 6.12 7.90 25.51
N LEU A 104 6.93 8.63 26.28
CA LEU A 104 8.24 9.12 25.87
C LEU A 104 9.33 8.11 26.21
N ALA A 105 10.30 7.94 25.31
CA ALA A 105 11.45 7.07 25.46
C ALA A 105 12.77 7.84 25.33
N GLY A 106 13.75 7.46 26.17
CA GLY A 106 15.01 8.18 26.30
C GLY A 106 14.84 9.67 26.64
N PRO A 107 15.85 10.51 26.36
CA PRO A 107 15.80 11.95 26.62
C PRO A 107 15.17 12.73 25.46
N VAL A 108 14.10 12.21 24.82
CA VAL A 108 13.49 12.86 23.64
C VAL A 108 12.94 14.25 23.95
N SER A 109 12.30 14.43 25.10
CA SER A 109 11.70 15.71 25.51
C SER A 109 12.73 16.81 25.80
N THR A 110 13.97 16.44 26.12
CA THR A 110 15.06 17.40 26.34
C THR A 110 15.93 17.59 25.10
N ARG A 111 15.86 16.66 24.14
CA ARG A 111 16.58 16.77 22.86
C ARG A 111 15.89 17.69 21.87
N LEU A 112 14.57 17.63 21.82
CA LEU A 112 13.77 18.40 20.89
C LEU A 112 13.51 19.81 21.44
N ASN A 113 13.52 20.81 20.55
CA ASN A 113 13.04 22.13 20.91
C ASN A 113 11.50 22.11 21.06
N GLU A 114 10.92 23.21 21.54
CA GLU A 114 9.48 23.29 21.80
C GLU A 114 8.60 22.98 20.56
N GLN A 115 8.95 23.50 19.38
CA GLN A 115 8.18 23.25 18.15
C GLN A 115 8.37 21.82 17.65
N GLU A 116 9.59 21.28 17.74
CA GLU A 116 9.87 19.88 17.40
C GLU A 116 9.12 18.92 18.33
N LEU A 117 9.06 19.23 19.63
CA LEU A 117 8.31 18.44 20.60
C LEU A 117 6.80 18.55 20.38
N GLN A 118 6.30 19.74 20.01
CA GLN A 118 4.91 19.92 19.59
C GLN A 118 4.58 19.08 18.35
N ALA A 119 5.47 19.06 17.35
CA ALA A 119 5.32 18.21 16.16
C ALA A 119 5.34 16.73 16.51
N LEU A 120 6.21 16.29 17.44
CA LEU A 120 6.23 14.90 17.92
C LEU A 120 4.93 14.53 18.63
N PHE A 121 4.43 15.35 19.55
CA PHE A 121 3.14 15.06 20.20
C PHE A 121 1.98 15.04 19.21
N ALA A 122 1.97 15.95 18.24
CA ALA A 122 0.96 15.95 17.19
C ALA A 122 1.05 14.73 16.27
N HIS A 123 2.25 14.22 16.03
CA HIS A 123 2.46 12.94 15.34
C HIS A 123 1.81 11.79 16.12
N GLU A 124 2.12 11.65 17.41
CA GLU A 124 1.52 10.60 18.25
C GLU A 124 -0.01 10.71 18.37
N LEU A 125 -0.53 11.93 18.51
CA LEU A 125 -1.98 12.19 18.50
C LEU A 125 -2.61 11.94 17.12
N GLY A 126 -1.81 11.96 16.05
CA GLY A 126 -2.24 11.59 14.71
C GLY A 126 -2.73 10.15 14.64
N HIS A 127 -2.08 9.24 15.36
CA HIS A 127 -2.55 7.84 15.45
C HIS A 127 -3.90 7.74 16.16
N VAL A 128 -4.13 8.53 17.22
CA VAL A 128 -5.43 8.60 17.91
C VAL A 128 -6.51 9.05 16.93
N LEU A 129 -6.26 10.17 16.23
CA LEU A 129 -7.18 10.69 15.22
C LEU A 129 -7.47 9.64 14.15
N LEU A 130 -6.42 8.98 13.62
CA LEU A 130 -6.56 7.98 12.58
C LEU A 130 -7.45 6.80 13.02
N TYR A 131 -7.49 6.47 14.30
CA TYR A 131 -8.38 5.44 14.84
C TYR A 131 -9.79 5.92 15.17
N GLU A 132 -10.08 7.21 14.99
CA GLU A 132 -11.40 7.80 15.24
C GLU A 132 -12.08 8.30 13.95
N VAL A 133 -11.32 8.55 12.89
CA VAL A 133 -11.89 8.83 11.57
C VAL A 133 -12.72 7.64 11.07
N GLU A 134 -13.66 7.93 10.17
CA GLU A 134 -14.57 6.92 9.61
C GLU A 134 -15.29 6.10 10.69
N ASN A 135 -15.68 6.72 11.81
CA ASN A 135 -16.32 6.03 12.95
C ASN A 135 -15.49 4.87 13.54
N GLY A 136 -14.16 4.96 13.47
CA GLY A 136 -13.23 3.97 14.01
C GLY A 136 -12.96 2.77 13.11
N ASP A 137 -13.30 2.85 11.82
CA ASP A 137 -13.05 1.79 10.86
C ASP A 137 -11.57 1.41 10.73
N LEU A 138 -10.64 2.36 10.85
CA LEU A 138 -9.21 2.08 10.70
C LEU A 138 -8.66 1.30 11.90
N LEU A 139 -9.22 1.52 13.09
CA LEU A 139 -8.91 0.68 14.24
C LEU A 139 -9.36 -0.76 14.00
N VAL A 140 -10.58 -0.94 13.47
CA VAL A 140 -11.09 -2.27 13.09
C VAL A 140 -10.18 -2.91 12.04
N ALA A 141 -9.79 -2.17 11.01
CA ALA A 141 -8.88 -2.67 9.97
C ALA A 141 -7.52 -3.10 10.54
N SER A 142 -6.90 -2.28 11.38
CA SER A 142 -5.64 -2.61 12.06
C SER A 142 -5.75 -3.90 12.89
N GLN A 143 -6.86 -4.08 13.63
CA GLN A 143 -7.11 -5.28 14.41
C GLN A 143 -7.32 -6.52 13.54
N VAL A 144 -8.07 -6.39 12.44
CA VAL A 144 -8.28 -7.47 11.45
C VAL A 144 -6.95 -7.89 10.84
N LEU A 145 -6.14 -6.94 10.35
CA LEU A 145 -4.83 -7.22 9.76
C LEU A 145 -3.85 -7.83 10.76
N THR A 146 -3.88 -7.36 12.01
CA THR A 146 -3.10 -7.94 13.12
C THR A 146 -3.51 -9.39 13.38
N ALA A 147 -4.82 -9.68 13.40
CA ALA A 147 -5.29 -11.04 13.61
C ALA A 147 -4.91 -11.96 12.44
N MET A 148 -5.05 -11.48 11.21
CA MET A 148 -4.65 -12.18 9.99
C MET A 148 -3.16 -12.53 9.97
N THR A 149 -2.28 -11.59 10.33
CA THR A 149 -0.82 -11.81 10.34
C THR A 149 -0.35 -12.73 11.48
N ASN A 150 -1.16 -12.87 12.52
CA ASN A 150 -0.92 -13.83 13.62
C ASN A 150 -1.54 -15.21 13.37
N ASP A 151 -2.33 -15.39 12.31
CA ASP A 151 -2.84 -16.70 11.93
C ASP A 151 -1.71 -17.58 11.37
N ARG A 152 -1.79 -18.88 11.59
CA ARG A 152 -0.82 -19.86 11.05
C ARG A 152 -0.90 -20.00 9.53
N SER A 153 -2.03 -19.64 8.93
CA SER A 153 -2.22 -19.60 7.48
C SER A 153 -1.83 -18.26 6.85
N ALA A 154 -1.28 -17.32 7.62
CA ALA A 154 -0.81 -16.05 7.08
C ALA A 154 0.23 -16.29 5.98
N ASP A 155 0.00 -15.66 4.85
CA ASP A 155 0.90 -15.63 3.70
C ASP A 155 1.30 -14.18 3.36
N THR A 156 2.24 -14.02 2.45
CA THR A 156 2.87 -12.77 2.05
C THR A 156 1.92 -11.58 1.86
N PRO A 157 0.72 -11.71 1.23
CA PRO A 157 -0.20 -10.58 1.07
C PRO A 157 -0.71 -10.02 2.40
N HIS A 158 -0.87 -10.84 3.43
CA HIS A 158 -1.30 -10.40 4.76
C HIS A 158 -0.22 -9.50 5.39
N TYR A 159 1.04 -9.96 5.34
CA TYR A 159 2.17 -9.22 5.88
C TYR A 159 2.45 -7.94 5.10
N GLU A 160 2.37 -7.99 3.77
CA GLU A 160 2.58 -6.81 2.94
C GLU A 160 1.47 -5.78 3.12
N THR A 161 0.21 -6.22 3.23
CA THR A 161 -0.91 -5.30 3.51
C THR A 161 -0.74 -4.63 4.87
N MET A 162 -0.41 -5.39 5.92
CA MET A 162 -0.15 -4.82 7.25
C MET A 162 1.02 -3.83 7.22
N ARG A 163 2.13 -4.21 6.57
CA ARG A 163 3.30 -3.34 6.39
C ARG A 163 2.91 -2.01 5.74
N LEU A 164 2.30 -2.05 4.55
CA LEU A 164 1.89 -0.85 3.83
C LEU A 164 0.88 -0.04 4.63
N PHE A 165 -0.09 -0.69 5.28
CA PHE A 165 -1.07 -0.02 6.13
C PHE A 165 -0.38 0.83 7.21
N ASP A 166 0.59 0.25 7.92
CA ASP A 166 1.40 0.94 8.95
C ASP A 166 2.28 2.06 8.37
N LEU A 167 2.94 1.83 7.23
CA LEU A 167 3.71 2.88 6.55
C LEU A 167 2.84 4.10 6.20
N TYR A 168 1.61 3.85 5.75
CA TYR A 168 0.65 4.92 5.48
C TYR A 168 0.14 5.59 6.75
N GLN A 169 0.08 4.90 7.89
CA GLN A 169 -0.24 5.54 9.18
C GLN A 169 0.83 6.56 9.56
N GLU A 170 2.11 6.21 9.43
CA GLU A 170 3.23 7.12 9.71
C GLU A 170 3.18 8.37 8.83
N VAL A 171 2.89 8.15 7.55
CA VAL A 171 2.73 9.21 6.54
C VAL A 171 1.56 10.15 6.93
N TYR A 172 0.44 9.61 7.40
CA TYR A 172 -0.65 10.43 7.96
C TYR A 172 -0.20 11.23 9.19
N CYS A 173 0.48 10.59 10.13
CA CYS A 173 0.93 11.21 11.38
C CYS A 173 2.02 12.27 11.17
N ASP A 174 2.81 12.17 10.10
CA ASP A 174 3.71 13.25 9.68
C ASP A 174 2.96 14.54 9.31
N ARG A 175 1.77 14.42 8.70
CA ARG A 175 0.92 15.59 8.38
C ARG A 175 0.36 16.23 9.62
N THR A 176 -0.04 15.44 10.62
CA THR A 176 -0.55 15.99 11.88
C THR A 176 0.56 16.74 12.62
N GLY A 177 1.78 16.20 12.61
CA GLY A 177 3.00 16.89 13.02
C GLY A 177 3.14 18.26 12.35
N ALA A 178 3.12 18.31 11.01
CA ALA A 178 3.24 19.55 10.24
C ALA A 178 2.11 20.54 10.55
N ARG A 179 0.88 20.05 10.73
CA ARG A 179 -0.28 20.89 11.05
C ARG A 179 -0.15 21.60 12.39
N ALA A 180 0.38 20.93 13.41
CA ALA A 180 0.56 21.50 14.74
C ALA A 180 1.59 22.63 14.75
N VAL A 181 2.58 22.54 13.86
CA VAL A 181 3.60 23.59 13.65
C VAL A 181 3.28 24.49 12.45
N GLN A 182 1.99 24.74 12.21
CA GLN A 182 1.50 25.73 11.23
C GLN A 182 1.95 25.48 9.78
N GLY A 183 2.18 24.22 9.41
CA GLY A 183 2.63 23.80 8.09
C GLY A 183 4.15 23.85 7.90
N ASP A 184 4.93 24.09 8.95
CA ASP A 184 6.38 24.08 8.89
C ASP A 184 6.94 22.64 8.81
N THR A 185 7.05 22.13 7.59
CA THR A 185 7.64 20.82 7.33
C THR A 185 9.12 20.74 7.71
N ASP A 186 9.85 21.86 7.74
CA ASP A 186 11.28 21.86 8.08
C ASP A 186 11.44 21.47 9.57
N THR A 187 10.55 21.95 10.45
CA THR A 187 10.49 21.53 11.86
C THR A 187 10.20 20.03 12.00
N VAL A 188 9.25 19.47 11.25
CA VAL A 188 8.94 18.03 11.31
C VAL A 188 10.11 17.19 10.81
N ILE A 189 10.73 17.58 9.70
CA ILE A 189 11.93 16.90 9.16
C ILE A 189 13.08 16.95 10.18
N SER A 190 13.31 18.10 10.81
CA SER A 190 14.32 18.24 11.88
C SER A 190 14.02 17.28 13.03
N MET A 191 12.77 17.25 13.52
CA MET A 191 12.31 16.35 14.57
C MET A 191 12.59 14.88 14.21
N LEU A 192 12.14 14.44 13.03
CA LEU A 192 12.30 13.05 12.56
C LEU A 192 13.77 12.62 12.51
N VAL A 193 14.64 13.46 11.95
CA VAL A 193 16.07 13.17 11.85
C VAL A 193 16.72 13.16 13.24
N LYS A 194 16.37 14.09 14.13
CA LYS A 194 16.89 14.09 15.51
C LYS A 194 16.48 12.85 16.27
N VAL A 195 15.21 12.44 16.19
CA VAL A 195 14.71 11.21 16.82
C VAL A 195 15.47 9.99 16.29
N ALA A 196 15.64 9.89 14.97
CA ALA A 196 16.33 8.75 14.35
C ALA A 196 17.84 8.69 14.60
N THR A 197 18.51 9.83 14.75
CA THR A 197 19.99 9.90 14.79
C THR A 197 20.58 10.29 16.13
N GLY A 198 19.79 10.88 17.02
CA GLY A 198 20.29 11.45 18.27
C GLY A 198 21.14 12.71 18.09
N LEU A 199 21.01 13.43 16.97
CA LEU A 199 21.68 14.72 16.77
C LEU A 199 21.00 15.85 17.56
N ASP A 200 21.78 16.87 17.95
CA ASP A 200 21.26 18.06 18.65
C ASP A 200 20.70 19.11 17.69
N SER A 201 21.23 19.18 16.47
CA SER A 201 20.87 20.14 15.44
C SER A 201 20.86 19.48 14.06
N VAL A 202 19.86 19.82 13.26
CA VAL A 202 19.64 19.28 11.91
C VAL A 202 19.31 20.43 10.97
N ASP A 203 19.97 20.46 9.81
CA ASP A 203 19.54 21.30 8.68
C ASP A 203 18.52 20.51 7.85
N ALA A 204 17.23 20.76 8.09
CA ALA A 204 16.14 20.09 7.41
C ALA A 204 16.19 20.24 5.89
N ARG A 205 16.58 21.43 5.38
CA ARG A 205 16.70 21.68 3.93
C ARG A 205 17.90 20.97 3.35
N GLY A 206 19.00 20.90 4.09
CA GLY A 206 20.16 20.09 3.75
C GLY A 206 19.80 18.61 3.65
N TYR A 207 19.06 18.08 4.63
CA TYR A 207 18.59 16.71 4.63
C TYR A 207 17.60 16.41 3.49
N LEU A 208 16.68 17.33 3.17
CA LEU A 208 15.77 17.17 2.03
C LEU A 208 16.52 17.06 0.69
N LYS A 209 17.56 17.88 0.48
CA LYS A 209 18.43 17.75 -0.71
C LYS A 209 19.13 16.39 -0.78
N GLN A 210 19.58 15.89 0.37
CA GLN A 210 20.15 14.55 0.47
C GLN A 210 19.10 13.48 0.12
N ALA A 211 17.86 13.61 0.60
CA ALA A 211 16.77 12.69 0.28
C ALA A 211 16.48 12.66 -1.23
N GLU A 212 16.45 13.82 -1.89
CA GLU A 212 16.30 13.91 -3.35
C GLU A 212 17.47 13.26 -4.10
N GLU A 213 18.69 13.41 -3.59
CA GLU A 213 19.87 12.75 -4.16
C GLU A 213 19.79 11.22 -4.05
N VAL A 214 19.36 10.70 -2.90
CA VAL A 214 19.15 9.27 -2.68
C VAL A 214 18.12 8.73 -3.67
N LEU A 215 16.94 9.35 -3.76
CA LEU A 215 15.86 8.92 -4.64
C LEU A 215 16.22 8.98 -6.13
N ARG A 216 17.07 9.94 -6.52
CA ARG A 216 17.57 10.02 -7.91
C ARG A 216 18.56 8.91 -8.25
N ARG A 217 19.39 8.48 -7.29
CA ARG A 217 20.42 7.45 -7.50
C ARG A 217 19.88 6.03 -7.33
N SER A 218 18.93 5.83 -6.42
CA SER A 218 18.28 4.56 -6.12
C SER A 218 16.77 4.79 -6.09
N PRO A 219 16.11 4.89 -7.27
CA PRO A 219 14.66 4.96 -7.32
C PRO A 219 14.11 3.62 -6.85
N GLY A 220 13.58 3.60 -5.63
CA GLY A 220 12.98 2.44 -5.00
C GLY A 220 11.86 2.88 -4.07
N ALA A 221 10.89 2.00 -3.88
CA ALA A 221 9.87 2.18 -2.87
C ALA A 221 10.41 1.83 -1.48
N SER A 222 9.66 2.20 -0.45
CA SER A 222 10.02 1.92 0.93
C SER A 222 10.15 0.42 1.22
N GLU A 223 11.29 0.02 1.79
CA GLU A 223 11.52 -1.31 2.33
C GLU A 223 11.22 -1.39 3.84
N GLY A 224 10.77 -0.27 4.42
CA GLY A 224 10.39 -0.11 5.81
C GLY A 224 9.38 -1.16 6.27
N GLN A 225 9.60 -1.69 7.48
CA GLN A 225 8.72 -2.72 8.08
C GLN A 225 7.63 -2.10 8.95
N THR A 226 8.00 -1.14 9.79
CA THR A 226 7.09 -0.43 10.70
C THR A 226 6.99 1.05 10.36
N HIS A 227 8.05 1.63 9.82
CA HIS A 227 8.11 3.04 9.47
C HIS A 227 8.81 3.19 8.12
N PRO A 228 8.41 4.17 7.28
CA PRO A 228 9.17 4.48 6.09
C PRO A 228 10.54 5.05 6.46
N GLU A 229 11.49 4.90 5.55
CA GLU A 229 12.82 5.48 5.72
C GLU A 229 12.73 7.01 5.85
N GLN A 230 13.57 7.60 6.70
CA GLN A 230 13.49 9.02 7.03
C GLN A 230 13.59 9.95 5.81
N TYR A 231 14.36 9.55 4.79
CA TYR A 231 14.47 10.30 3.55
C TYR A 231 13.17 10.25 2.73
N ILE A 232 12.40 9.15 2.80
CA ILE A 232 11.09 9.04 2.18
C ILE A 232 10.09 9.93 2.93
N ARG A 233 10.03 9.85 4.26
CA ARG A 233 9.15 10.69 5.09
C ARG A 233 9.39 12.18 4.85
N ALA A 234 10.66 12.60 4.80
CA ALA A 234 11.02 13.98 4.47
C ALA A 234 10.56 14.39 3.08
N ARG A 235 10.70 13.50 2.07
CA ARG A 235 10.22 13.78 0.72
C ARG A 235 8.70 13.84 0.64
N VAL A 236 7.99 12.97 1.34
CA VAL A 236 6.52 12.94 1.41
C VAL A 236 5.98 14.26 1.96
N LEU A 237 6.55 14.75 3.05
CA LEU A 237 6.21 16.07 3.62
C LEU A 237 6.42 17.20 2.61
N ASP A 238 7.52 17.19 1.88
CA ASP A 238 7.83 18.19 0.87
C ASP A 238 6.88 18.13 -0.34
N LEU A 239 6.53 16.93 -0.81
CA LEU A 239 5.54 16.72 -1.88
C LEU A 239 4.18 17.30 -1.50
N TRP A 240 3.70 17.03 -0.28
CA TRP A 240 2.44 17.60 0.21
C TRP A 240 2.50 19.11 0.36
N ARG A 241 3.61 19.66 0.84
CA ARG A 241 3.76 21.13 0.95
C ARG A 241 3.68 21.81 -0.42
N GLN A 242 4.22 21.17 -1.46
CA GLN A 242 4.26 21.75 -2.81
C GLN A 242 2.93 21.64 -3.55
N ASP A 243 2.33 20.45 -3.58
CA ASP A 243 1.10 20.20 -4.31
C ASP A 243 0.31 19.06 -3.65
N PRO A 244 -0.56 19.37 -2.66
CA PRO A 244 -1.37 18.37 -1.98
C PRO A 244 -2.22 17.51 -2.93
N ALA A 245 -2.72 18.10 -4.02
CA ALA A 245 -3.64 17.42 -4.93
C ALA A 245 -2.94 16.35 -5.80
N ALA A 246 -1.66 16.57 -6.14
CA ALA A 246 -0.87 15.62 -6.91
C ALA A 246 0.06 14.75 -6.05
N ALA A 247 0.11 14.97 -4.74
CA ALA A 247 1.04 14.29 -3.84
C ALA A 247 0.74 12.79 -3.72
N ASP A 248 -0.53 12.39 -3.61
CA ASP A 248 -0.91 11.02 -3.29
C ASP A 248 -0.37 9.98 -4.28
N ALA A 249 -0.41 10.28 -5.59
CA ALA A 249 0.16 9.41 -6.62
C ALA A 249 1.68 9.24 -6.47
N LYS A 250 2.39 10.33 -6.15
CA LYS A 250 3.84 10.29 -5.92
C LYS A 250 4.19 9.59 -4.61
N ILE A 251 3.37 9.75 -3.58
CA ILE A 251 3.51 9.03 -2.31
C ILE A 251 3.30 7.53 -2.52
N ALA A 252 2.30 7.14 -3.32
CA ALA A 252 2.11 5.73 -3.70
C ALA A 252 3.35 5.15 -4.39
N GLN A 253 3.98 5.90 -5.29
CA GLN A 253 5.23 5.47 -5.91
C GLN A 253 6.38 5.32 -4.91
N LEU A 254 6.49 6.21 -3.92
CA LEU A 254 7.54 6.17 -2.89
C LEU A 254 7.31 5.08 -1.84
N ILE A 255 6.06 4.76 -1.51
CA ILE A 255 5.73 3.80 -0.45
C ILE A 255 5.52 2.39 -1.00
N GLN A 256 4.75 2.26 -2.09
CA GLN A 256 4.38 0.96 -2.68
C GLN A 256 5.28 0.60 -3.87
N GLY A 257 5.60 1.58 -4.73
CA GLY A 257 6.30 1.35 -5.99
C GLY A 257 5.57 0.38 -6.91
N SER A 258 6.34 -0.44 -7.62
CA SER A 258 5.84 -1.51 -8.48
C SER A 258 6.21 -2.86 -7.87
N PRO A 259 5.38 -3.41 -6.95
CA PRO A 259 5.73 -4.64 -6.24
C PRO A 259 5.81 -5.83 -7.21
N PRO A 260 6.76 -6.77 -7.00
CA PRO A 260 6.78 -8.02 -7.73
C PRO A 260 5.57 -8.90 -7.36
N LEU A 261 5.23 -9.85 -8.23
CA LEU A 261 4.08 -10.77 -8.08
C LEU A 261 4.07 -11.46 -6.71
N GLY A 262 5.24 -11.84 -6.20
CA GLY A 262 5.39 -12.50 -4.90
C GLY A 262 5.22 -11.57 -3.69
N ARG A 263 5.04 -10.26 -3.88
CA ARG A 263 4.87 -9.25 -2.82
C ARG A 263 3.64 -8.37 -3.05
N LEU A 264 2.63 -8.87 -3.73
CA LEU A 264 1.38 -8.12 -3.86
C LEU A 264 0.61 -8.12 -2.55
N ASP A 265 0.16 -6.95 -2.12
CA ASP A 265 -0.80 -6.78 -1.03
C ASP A 265 -2.22 -7.11 -1.52
N PHE A 266 -3.21 -7.09 -0.61
CA PHE A 266 -4.60 -7.37 -0.97
C PHE A 266 -5.14 -6.46 -2.07
N THR A 267 -4.82 -5.17 -2.00
CA THR A 267 -5.34 -4.20 -2.98
C THR A 267 -4.71 -4.43 -4.36
N ALA A 268 -3.41 -4.72 -4.43
CA ALA A 268 -2.72 -5.03 -5.68
C ALA A 268 -3.16 -6.38 -6.26
N GLN A 269 -3.39 -7.41 -5.44
CA GLN A 269 -3.95 -8.68 -5.91
C GLN A 269 -5.35 -8.50 -6.50
N HIS A 270 -6.20 -7.71 -5.85
CA HIS A 270 -7.53 -7.41 -6.37
C HIS A 270 -7.46 -6.66 -7.71
N ARG A 271 -6.57 -5.67 -7.84
CA ARG A 271 -6.30 -4.99 -9.13
C ARG A 271 -5.78 -5.96 -10.19
N LEU A 272 -4.84 -6.84 -9.84
CA LEU A 272 -4.30 -7.85 -10.75
C LEU A 272 -5.41 -8.79 -11.25
N ALA A 273 -6.28 -9.27 -10.37
CA ALA A 273 -7.41 -10.11 -10.75
C ALA A 273 -8.36 -9.41 -11.74
N GLY A 274 -8.66 -8.12 -11.54
CA GLY A 274 -9.44 -7.33 -12.49
C GLY A 274 -8.77 -7.20 -13.86
N GLN A 275 -7.45 -7.00 -13.89
CA GLN A 275 -6.67 -6.96 -15.13
C GLN A 275 -6.59 -8.33 -15.81
N THR A 276 -6.49 -9.42 -15.05
CA THR A 276 -6.56 -10.79 -15.60
C THR A 276 -7.92 -11.01 -16.26
N ARG A 277 -9.03 -10.62 -15.63
CA ARG A 277 -10.36 -10.73 -16.25
C ARG A 277 -10.45 -9.92 -17.55
N SER A 278 -9.90 -8.71 -17.55
CA SER A 278 -9.83 -7.85 -18.75
C SER A 278 -8.97 -8.46 -19.87
N LEU A 279 -7.86 -9.13 -19.53
CA LEU A 279 -7.03 -9.88 -20.46
C LEU A 279 -7.81 -11.05 -21.09
N LEU A 280 -8.55 -11.80 -20.26
CA LEU A 280 -9.41 -12.88 -20.75
C LEU A 280 -10.48 -12.32 -21.71
N ASP A 281 -11.13 -11.21 -21.36
CA ASP A 281 -12.13 -10.58 -22.23
C ASP A 281 -11.53 -10.09 -23.56
N ALA A 282 -10.32 -9.56 -23.53
CA ALA A 282 -9.58 -9.17 -24.73
C ALA A 282 -9.27 -10.38 -25.63
N PHE A 283 -8.92 -11.53 -25.04
CA PHE A 283 -8.67 -12.77 -25.77
C PHE A 283 -9.98 -13.38 -26.31
N PHE A 284 -11.03 -13.45 -25.50
CA PHE A 284 -12.29 -14.07 -25.91
C PHE A 284 -13.19 -13.13 -26.74
N ILE A 285 -12.72 -11.96 -27.16
CA ILE A 285 -13.46 -11.12 -28.11
C ILE A 285 -13.70 -11.87 -29.44
N GLU A 286 -12.75 -12.71 -29.84
CA GLU A 286 -12.84 -13.56 -31.02
C GLU A 286 -13.68 -14.80 -30.75
N LYS A 287 -14.79 -14.95 -31.48
CA LYS A 287 -15.73 -16.07 -31.29
C LYS A 287 -15.10 -17.43 -31.57
N TRP A 288 -14.16 -17.52 -32.51
CA TRP A 288 -13.48 -18.77 -32.85
C TRP A 288 -12.61 -19.28 -31.70
N ALA A 289 -12.12 -18.39 -30.82
CA ALA A 289 -11.32 -18.75 -29.65
C ALA A 289 -12.20 -19.21 -28.46
N ARG A 290 -13.53 -19.13 -28.56
CA ARG A 290 -14.47 -19.52 -27.48
C ARG A 290 -14.77 -21.03 -27.51
N THR A 291 -13.74 -21.86 -27.63
CA THR A 291 -13.91 -23.33 -27.57
C THR A 291 -14.18 -23.78 -26.14
N ASP A 292 -14.80 -24.95 -25.97
CA ASP A 292 -15.11 -25.48 -24.63
C ASP A 292 -13.84 -25.65 -23.79
N LEU A 293 -12.71 -26.03 -24.41
CA LEU A 293 -11.42 -26.21 -23.73
C LEU A 293 -10.83 -24.89 -23.25
N LEU A 294 -10.80 -23.85 -24.11
CA LEU A 294 -10.29 -22.53 -23.72
C LEU A 294 -11.19 -21.88 -22.66
N LEU A 295 -12.52 -21.98 -22.79
CA LEU A 295 -13.45 -21.46 -21.79
C LEU A 295 -13.36 -22.20 -20.46
N ALA A 296 -13.18 -23.53 -20.50
CA ALA A 296 -12.91 -24.30 -19.29
C ALA A 296 -11.60 -23.87 -18.62
N HIS A 297 -10.56 -23.58 -19.43
CA HIS A 297 -9.29 -23.08 -18.91
C HIS A 297 -9.43 -21.68 -18.27
N ALA A 298 -10.16 -20.77 -18.91
CA ALA A 298 -10.46 -19.45 -18.34
C ALA A 298 -11.19 -19.54 -16.99
N ARG A 299 -12.08 -20.53 -16.84
CA ARG A 299 -12.79 -20.80 -15.59
C ARG A 299 -11.91 -21.34 -14.45
N LEU A 300 -10.68 -21.77 -14.74
CA LEU A 300 -9.70 -22.07 -13.68
C LEU A 300 -9.21 -20.81 -12.96
N PHE A 301 -9.30 -19.64 -13.60
CA PHE A 301 -9.00 -18.35 -12.98
C PHE A 301 -10.21 -17.77 -12.25
N PHE A 302 -11.39 -17.88 -12.87
CA PHE A 302 -12.65 -17.39 -12.31
C PHE A 302 -13.79 -18.36 -12.61
N ASP A 303 -14.32 -19.03 -11.59
CA ASP A 303 -15.39 -20.02 -11.74
C ASP A 303 -16.63 -19.46 -12.48
N ASP A 304 -16.89 -18.16 -12.31
CA ASP A 304 -18.00 -17.40 -12.93
C ASP A 304 -17.67 -16.82 -14.31
N TYR A 305 -16.53 -17.18 -14.92
CA TYR A 305 -16.10 -16.55 -16.16
C TYR A 305 -17.05 -16.84 -17.34
N GLU A 306 -17.53 -15.76 -17.95
CA GLU A 306 -18.26 -15.75 -19.21
C GLU A 306 -17.69 -14.64 -20.11
N PRO A 307 -17.39 -14.92 -21.39
CA PRO A 307 -16.89 -13.90 -22.30
C PRO A 307 -17.85 -12.73 -22.47
N ALA A 308 -17.32 -11.51 -22.37
CA ALA A 308 -18.11 -10.32 -22.63
C ALA A 308 -18.73 -10.31 -24.05
N ALA A 309 -19.96 -9.80 -24.14
CA ALA A 309 -20.72 -9.71 -25.41
C ALA A 309 -20.12 -8.67 -26.38
N THR A 310 -19.44 -7.68 -25.83
CA THR A 310 -18.62 -6.66 -26.50
C THR A 310 -17.28 -6.60 -25.78
N ALA A 311 -16.25 -5.94 -26.33
CA ALA A 311 -15.01 -5.66 -25.59
C ALA A 311 -15.36 -4.74 -24.40
N ALA A 312 -15.78 -5.34 -23.29
CA ALA A 312 -16.09 -4.65 -22.05
C ALA A 312 -14.83 -4.68 -21.20
N GLY A 313 -14.39 -3.50 -20.74
CA GLY A 313 -13.10 -3.33 -20.08
C GLY A 313 -11.99 -3.10 -21.09
N GLN A 314 -11.50 -1.87 -21.17
CA GLN A 314 -10.19 -1.65 -21.79
C GLN A 314 -9.16 -2.13 -20.78
N PHE A 315 -8.38 -3.13 -21.19
CA PHE A 315 -7.15 -3.45 -20.50
C PHE A 315 -6.30 -2.17 -20.43
N ASP A 316 -5.89 -1.80 -19.23
CA ASP A 316 -5.17 -0.55 -19.03
C ASP A 316 -3.71 -0.77 -19.38
N ASN A 317 -3.31 -0.35 -20.58
CA ASN A 317 -1.96 -0.53 -21.09
C ASN A 317 -0.91 0.19 -20.22
N ASP A 318 -1.29 1.28 -19.54
CA ASP A 318 -0.40 2.03 -18.67
C ASP A 318 -0.08 1.22 -17.39
N VAL A 319 -1.03 0.40 -16.92
CA VAL A 319 -0.83 -0.50 -15.76
C VAL A 319 0.23 -1.57 -16.03
N VAL A 320 0.39 -2.01 -17.29
CA VAL A 320 1.38 -3.04 -17.64
C VAL A 320 2.76 -2.47 -17.96
N ALA A 321 2.83 -1.27 -18.53
CA ALA A 321 4.10 -0.60 -18.80
C ALA A 321 4.89 -0.37 -17.49
N ASP A 322 4.19 0.03 -16.43
CA ASP A 322 4.79 0.49 -15.18
C ASP A 322 4.90 -0.61 -14.10
N CYS A 323 4.40 -1.82 -14.35
CA CYS A 323 4.47 -2.92 -13.37
C CYS A 323 5.80 -3.68 -13.41
N ASP A 324 6.06 -4.43 -12.34
CA ASP A 324 7.25 -5.26 -12.22
C ASP A 324 7.30 -6.36 -13.29
N SER A 325 8.52 -6.76 -13.66
CA SER A 325 8.78 -7.83 -14.63
C SER A 325 8.05 -9.14 -14.32
N THR A 326 7.92 -9.53 -13.06
CA THR A 326 7.22 -10.77 -12.67
C THR A 326 5.71 -10.68 -12.85
N VAL A 327 5.13 -9.48 -12.78
CA VAL A 327 3.70 -9.24 -13.07
C VAL A 327 3.47 -9.27 -14.59
N ARG A 328 4.38 -8.69 -15.38
CA ARG A 328 4.34 -8.83 -16.85
C ARG A 328 4.46 -10.29 -17.29
N ASP A 329 5.34 -11.04 -16.65
CA ASP A 329 5.51 -12.48 -16.88
C ASP A 329 4.22 -13.24 -16.60
N TYR A 330 3.53 -12.92 -15.50
CA TYR A 330 2.25 -13.52 -15.17
C TYR A 330 1.23 -13.37 -16.32
N PHE A 331 1.04 -12.17 -16.87
CA PHE A 331 0.13 -11.99 -18.02
C PHE A 331 0.57 -12.75 -19.27
N CYS A 332 1.89 -12.84 -19.51
CA CYS A 332 2.41 -13.64 -20.62
C CYS A 332 2.10 -15.13 -20.43
N TYR A 333 2.25 -15.66 -19.21
CA TYR A 333 1.89 -17.06 -18.90
C TYR A 333 0.39 -17.31 -19.05
N VAL A 334 -0.48 -16.40 -18.60
CA VAL A 334 -1.94 -16.53 -18.82
C VAL A 334 -2.26 -16.66 -20.32
N LEU A 335 -1.66 -15.82 -21.18
CA LEU A 335 -1.85 -15.91 -22.63
C LEU A 335 -1.31 -17.21 -23.21
N MET A 336 -0.20 -17.73 -22.69
CA MET A 336 0.36 -19.00 -23.14
C MET A 336 -0.47 -20.20 -22.72
N ASP A 337 -1.02 -20.18 -21.50
CA ASP A 337 -1.88 -21.25 -21.02
C ASP A 337 -3.13 -21.35 -21.90
N LEU A 338 -3.72 -20.20 -22.27
CA LEU A 338 -4.79 -20.14 -23.28
C LEU A 338 -4.36 -20.65 -24.66
N ALA A 339 -3.16 -20.26 -25.12
CA ALA A 339 -2.62 -20.69 -26.41
C ALA A 339 -2.35 -22.20 -26.50
N SER A 340 -2.22 -22.89 -25.37
CA SER A 340 -1.92 -24.32 -25.29
C SER A 340 -3.08 -25.19 -24.81
N ALA A 341 -4.19 -24.57 -24.37
CA ALA A 341 -5.32 -25.27 -23.79
C ALA A 341 -6.11 -26.14 -24.79
N ASP A 342 -6.09 -25.79 -26.09
CA ASP A 342 -6.79 -26.51 -27.14
C ASP A 342 -5.86 -26.79 -28.32
N SER A 343 -5.49 -28.07 -28.45
CA SER A 343 -4.59 -28.54 -29.50
C SER A 343 -5.19 -28.46 -30.90
N ASP A 344 -6.52 -28.40 -31.03
CA ASP A 344 -7.19 -28.38 -32.33
C ASP A 344 -7.05 -27.01 -33.01
N LEU A 345 -6.70 -25.97 -32.25
CA LEU A 345 -6.43 -24.62 -32.76
C LEU A 345 -5.01 -24.46 -33.34
N GLU A 346 -4.16 -25.50 -33.24
CA GLU A 346 -2.80 -25.53 -33.76
C GLU A 346 -2.02 -24.21 -33.48
N GLU A 347 -1.45 -23.58 -34.52
CA GLU A 347 -0.72 -22.32 -34.40
C GLU A 347 -1.63 -21.08 -34.23
N ALA A 348 -2.95 -21.21 -34.45
CA ALA A 348 -3.86 -20.08 -34.44
C ALA A 348 -4.01 -19.46 -33.05
N ALA A 349 -4.08 -20.28 -32.01
CA ALA A 349 -4.20 -19.78 -30.63
C ALA A 349 -2.93 -19.01 -30.21
N LEU A 350 -1.74 -19.53 -30.54
CA LEU A 350 -0.47 -18.87 -30.25
C LEU A 350 -0.26 -17.58 -31.08
N ALA A 351 -0.62 -17.60 -32.37
CA ALA A 351 -0.62 -16.42 -33.23
C ALA A 351 -1.56 -15.33 -32.69
N TYR A 352 -2.73 -15.73 -32.21
CA TYR A 352 -3.69 -14.80 -31.66
C TYR A 352 -3.27 -14.25 -30.30
N ALA A 353 -2.72 -15.08 -29.40
CA ALA A 353 -2.13 -14.65 -28.14
C ALA A 353 -1.05 -13.57 -28.36
N LEU A 354 -0.21 -13.72 -29.39
CA LEU A 354 0.76 -12.67 -29.79
C LEU A 354 0.08 -11.37 -30.25
N SER A 355 -1.06 -11.45 -30.94
CA SER A 355 -1.83 -10.26 -31.34
C SER A 355 -2.39 -9.53 -30.12
N VAL A 356 -2.91 -10.28 -29.16
CA VAL A 356 -3.39 -9.72 -27.88
C VAL A 356 -2.22 -9.10 -27.13
N ALA A 357 -1.10 -9.82 -26.96
CA ALA A 357 0.10 -9.28 -26.31
C ALA A 357 0.60 -7.99 -26.97
N GLU A 358 0.58 -7.87 -28.29
CA GLU A 358 0.94 -6.63 -28.99
C GLU A 358 0.01 -5.47 -28.65
N SER A 359 -1.31 -5.71 -28.61
CA SER A 359 -2.27 -4.67 -28.24
C SER A 359 -2.10 -4.14 -26.81
N LEU A 360 -1.46 -4.93 -25.95
CA LEU A 360 -1.21 -4.62 -24.53
C LEU A 360 0.23 -4.17 -24.24
N GLY A 361 1.07 -4.01 -25.28
CA GLY A 361 2.48 -3.62 -25.10
C GLY A 361 3.38 -4.73 -24.52
N LEU A 362 2.94 -5.99 -24.55
CA LEU A 362 3.65 -7.16 -24.02
C LEU A 362 4.36 -8.01 -25.09
N ALA A 363 4.27 -7.66 -26.38
CA ALA A 363 4.74 -8.50 -27.49
C ALA A 363 6.19 -8.99 -27.33
N ASP A 364 7.12 -8.10 -26.99
CA ASP A 364 8.54 -8.45 -26.84
C ASP A 364 8.73 -9.48 -25.72
N ARG A 365 8.15 -9.21 -24.54
CA ARG A 365 8.27 -10.09 -23.39
C ARG A 365 7.55 -11.42 -23.60
N PHE A 366 6.36 -11.40 -24.19
CA PHE A 366 5.60 -12.59 -24.56
C PHE A 366 6.41 -13.47 -25.52
N GLY A 367 7.06 -12.87 -26.53
CA GLY A 367 7.90 -13.61 -27.47
C GLY A 367 9.09 -14.30 -26.80
N GLU A 368 9.77 -13.62 -25.86
CA GLU A 368 10.86 -14.23 -25.07
C GLU A 368 10.39 -15.46 -24.29
N VAL A 369 9.28 -15.32 -23.54
CA VAL A 369 8.75 -16.39 -22.70
C VAL A 369 8.20 -17.52 -23.57
N ALA A 370 7.42 -17.22 -24.61
CA ALA A 370 6.86 -18.22 -25.52
C ALA A 370 7.95 -19.04 -26.23
N MET A 371 9.02 -18.39 -26.73
CA MET A 371 10.14 -19.11 -27.35
C MET A 371 10.82 -20.07 -26.38
N LYS A 372 10.99 -19.66 -25.12
CA LYS A 372 11.63 -20.47 -24.08
C LYS A 372 10.76 -21.67 -23.71
N GLU A 373 9.49 -21.45 -23.40
CA GLU A 373 8.61 -22.46 -22.82
C GLU A 373 8.07 -23.45 -23.87
N PHE A 374 7.71 -22.98 -25.06
CA PHE A 374 7.35 -23.86 -26.20
C PHE A 374 8.56 -24.42 -26.94
N ARG A 375 9.79 -24.07 -26.52
CA ARG A 375 11.06 -24.49 -27.15
C ARG A 375 11.13 -24.16 -28.65
N LEU A 376 10.54 -23.02 -29.05
CA LEU A 376 10.53 -22.57 -30.43
C LEU A 376 11.89 -21.98 -30.80
N ARG A 377 12.37 -22.29 -32.01
CA ARG A 377 13.53 -21.60 -32.57
C ARG A 377 13.13 -20.17 -32.96
N LYS A 378 14.05 -19.21 -32.82
CA LYS A 378 13.84 -17.82 -33.22
C LYS A 378 13.18 -17.66 -34.60
N LYS A 379 13.67 -18.40 -35.59
CA LYS A 379 13.12 -18.37 -36.97
C LYS A 379 11.66 -18.86 -37.05
N GLN A 380 11.27 -19.85 -36.24
CA GLN A 380 9.90 -20.36 -36.22
C GLN A 380 8.95 -19.30 -35.63
N PHE A 381 9.37 -18.67 -34.54
CA PHE A 381 8.58 -17.59 -33.93
C PHE A 381 8.47 -16.37 -34.85
N GLU A 382 9.57 -15.97 -35.53
CA GLU A 382 9.55 -14.90 -36.54
C GLU A 382 8.61 -15.22 -37.72
N GLU A 383 8.54 -16.49 -38.14
CA GLU A 383 7.64 -16.93 -39.20
C GLU A 383 6.17 -16.90 -38.75
N LEU A 384 5.88 -17.35 -37.52
CA LEU A 384 4.56 -17.25 -36.89
C LEU A 384 4.13 -15.79 -36.76
N ALA A 385 5.00 -14.92 -36.24
CA ALA A 385 4.74 -13.49 -36.09
C ALA A 385 4.45 -12.82 -37.45
N LYS A 386 5.22 -13.17 -38.49
CA LYS A 386 5.02 -12.63 -39.85
C LYS A 386 3.71 -13.09 -40.49
N ASN A 387 3.30 -14.33 -40.24
CA ASN A 387 2.10 -14.93 -40.85
C ASN A 387 0.85 -14.81 -39.98
N ARG A 388 0.98 -14.23 -38.78
CA ARG A 388 -0.03 -14.17 -37.73
C ARG A 388 -1.43 -13.80 -38.21
N ASP A 389 -1.56 -12.67 -38.89
CA ASP A 389 -2.87 -12.16 -39.33
C ASP A 389 -3.55 -13.11 -40.32
N LYS A 390 -2.76 -13.79 -41.15
CA LYS A 390 -3.25 -14.80 -42.09
C LYS A 390 -3.72 -16.05 -41.34
N ILE A 391 -2.95 -16.52 -40.36
CA ILE A 391 -3.29 -17.70 -39.53
C ILE A 391 -4.62 -17.43 -38.80
N VAL A 392 -4.74 -16.28 -38.13
CA VAL A 392 -5.97 -15.90 -37.41
C VAL A 392 -7.17 -15.73 -38.37
N ALA A 393 -6.95 -15.20 -39.57
CA ALA A 393 -8.03 -15.08 -40.58
C ALA A 393 -8.56 -16.44 -41.06
N VAL A 394 -7.70 -17.46 -41.16
CA VAL A 394 -8.12 -18.83 -41.48
C VAL A 394 -9.02 -19.39 -40.36
N ALA A 395 -8.59 -19.28 -39.10
CA ALA A 395 -9.36 -19.75 -37.95
C ALA A 395 -10.75 -19.09 -37.86
N ARG A 396 -10.84 -17.77 -38.11
CA ARG A 396 -12.13 -17.04 -38.19
C ARG A 396 -13.06 -17.62 -39.26
N THR A 397 -12.50 -18.01 -40.41
CA THR A 397 -13.26 -18.53 -41.54
C THR A 397 -13.75 -19.95 -41.28
N GLU A 398 -12.92 -20.78 -40.63
CA GLU A 398 -13.27 -22.16 -40.27
C GLU A 398 -14.35 -22.22 -39.20
N ALA A 399 -14.32 -21.35 -38.20
CA ALA A 399 -15.36 -21.26 -37.17
C ALA A 399 -16.69 -20.64 -37.66
N SER A 400 -16.71 -20.02 -38.85
CA SER A 400 -17.93 -19.46 -39.45
C SER A 400 -18.65 -20.44 -40.38
N LYS A 401 -18.09 -21.64 -40.59
CA LYS A 401 -18.71 -22.74 -41.33
C LYS A 401 -19.45 -23.65 -40.36
#